data_AF-A0AAJ5J7E0-F1
#
_entry.id   AF-A0AAJ5J7E0-F1
#
_cell.length_a   1.000
_cell.length_b   1.000
_cell.length_c   1.000
_cell.angle_alpha   90.00
_cell.angle_beta   90.00
_cell.angle_gamma   90.00
#
_symmetry.space_group_name_H-M   'P 1'
#
loop_
_entity.id
_entity.type
_entity.pdbx_description
1 polymer ?
#
loop_
_entity_poly.entity_id
_entity_poly.type
_entity_poly.pdbx_seq_one_letter_code
_entity_poly.pdbx_strand_id
1 'polypeptide(L)'
;MSINIDHLSVDELVTLNHHIIERLKMLESLEAHKSMMQFHPGARVSFDSPSGERLSGTVMKFNRKTVTVVTDTSQRWNISPHLLSPIKKVQAGTVVDIKPQKMK
;
A
#
# COMPACT_ATOMS: atom_id res chain seq x y z
N MET A 1 9.03 14.11 -23.73
CA MET A 1 10.16 13.68 -24.57
C MET A 1 9.64 12.62 -25.54
N SER A 2 9.99 12.71 -26.83
CA SER A 2 9.65 11.68 -27.81
C SER A 2 10.79 10.66 -27.90
N ILE A 3 10.44 9.38 -27.99
CA ILE A 3 11.38 8.30 -28.29
C ILE A 3 11.11 7.90 -29.74
N ASN A 4 12.06 8.13 -30.64
CA ASN A 4 11.94 7.70 -32.04
C ASN A 4 12.37 6.23 -32.15
N ILE A 5 11.55 5.41 -32.81
CA ILE A 5 11.78 3.96 -33.00
C ILE A 5 11.66 3.54 -34.47
N ASP A 6 11.54 4.49 -35.41
CA ASP A 6 11.23 4.20 -36.82
C ASP A 6 12.39 3.53 -37.57
N HIS A 7 13.59 3.58 -36.98
CA HIS A 7 14.81 2.96 -37.49
C HIS A 7 14.94 1.48 -37.10
N LEU A 8 14.02 0.95 -36.27
CA LEU A 8 14.08 -0.42 -35.76
C LEU A 8 13.32 -1.39 -36.68
N SER A 9 13.92 -2.54 -36.94
CA SER A 9 13.27 -3.69 -37.56
C SER A 9 12.24 -4.34 -36.62
N VAL A 10 11.43 -5.27 -37.15
CA VAL A 10 10.40 -5.97 -36.36
C VAL A 10 11.01 -6.73 -35.19
N ASP A 11 12.11 -7.46 -35.39
CA ASP A 11 12.77 -8.24 -34.33
C ASP A 11 13.36 -7.35 -33.24
N GLU A 12 13.92 -6.20 -33.64
CA GLU A 12 14.44 -5.20 -32.70
C GLU A 12 13.31 -4.55 -31.90
N LEU A 13 12.15 -4.27 -32.52
CA LEU A 13 10.96 -3.78 -31.83
C LEU A 13 10.41 -4.79 -30.82
N VAL A 14 10.37 -6.07 -31.18
CA VAL A 14 9.94 -7.15 -30.26
C VAL A 14 10.90 -7.26 -29.08
N THR A 15 12.20 -7.21 -29.35
CA THR A 15 13.24 -7.25 -28.31
C THR A 15 13.14 -6.05 -27.38
N LEU A 16 12.99 -4.85 -27.94
CA LEU A 16 12.79 -3.62 -27.18
C LEU A 16 11.53 -3.71 -26.30
N ASN A 17 10.42 -4.21 -26.86
CA ASN A 17 9.19 -4.39 -26.10
C ASN A 17 9.37 -5.34 -24.91
N HIS A 18 10.06 -6.47 -25.09
CA HIS A 18 10.37 -7.38 -23.97
C HIS A 18 11.15 -6.67 -22.86
N HIS A 19 12.20 -5.92 -23.20
CA HIS A 19 12.97 -5.16 -22.22
C HIS A 19 12.15 -4.09 -21.52
N ILE A 20 11.29 -3.37 -22.24
CA ILE A 20 10.37 -2.38 -21.66
C ILE A 20 9.46 -3.06 -20.62
N ILE A 21 8.83 -4.17 -21.00
CA ILE A 21 7.93 -4.92 -20.12
C ILE A 21 8.67 -5.39 -18.86
N GLU A 22 9.87 -5.95 -19.00
CA GLU A 22 10.71 -6.38 -17.88
C GLU A 22 11.07 -5.23 -16.95
N ARG A 23 11.47 -4.09 -17.52
CA ARG A 23 11.81 -2.89 -16.75
C ARG A 23 10.61 -2.35 -15.99
N LEU A 24 9.44 -2.28 -16.63
CA LEU A 24 8.20 -1.86 -15.98
C LEU A 24 7.82 -2.78 -14.83
N LYS A 25 7.89 -4.11 -15.02
CA LYS A 25 7.66 -5.10 -13.94
C LYS A 25 8.62 -4.92 -12.76
N MET A 26 9.89 -4.60 -13.03
CA MET A 26 10.88 -4.33 -11.99
C MET A 26 10.53 -3.06 -11.21
N LEU A 27 10.18 -1.97 -11.91
CA LEU A 27 9.80 -0.70 -11.29
C LEU A 27 8.53 -0.84 -10.43
N GLU A 28 7.51 -1.53 -10.94
CA GLU A 28 6.29 -1.84 -10.19
C GLU A 28 6.61 -2.64 -8.91
N SER A 29 7.52 -3.61 -8.99
CA SER A 29 7.95 -4.38 -7.82
C SER A 29 8.70 -3.53 -6.80
N LEU A 30 9.52 -2.57 -7.24
CA LEU A 30 10.24 -1.64 -6.35
C LEU A 30 9.28 -0.67 -5.67
N GLU A 31 8.27 -0.17 -6.38
CA GLU A 31 7.25 0.69 -5.82
C GLU A 31 6.39 -0.05 -4.80
N ALA A 32 5.97 -1.29 -5.12
CA ALA A 32 5.32 -2.18 -4.17
C ALA A 32 6.19 -2.45 -2.94
N HIS A 33 7.50 -2.66 -3.11
CA HIS A 33 8.43 -2.86 -2.00
C HIS A 33 8.57 -1.61 -1.12
N LYS A 34 8.66 -0.41 -1.72
CA LYS A 34 8.69 0.86 -0.99
C LYS A 34 7.40 1.07 -0.18
N SER A 35 6.26 0.79 -0.78
CA SER A 35 4.95 0.81 -0.12
C SER A 35 4.77 -0.31 0.91
N MET A 36 5.55 -1.41 0.85
CA MET A 36 5.60 -2.41 1.92
C MET A 36 6.48 -1.97 3.09
N MET A 37 7.61 -1.29 2.84
CA MET A 37 8.52 -0.82 3.91
C MET A 37 7.86 0.17 4.87
N GLN A 38 6.77 0.82 4.49
CA GLN A 38 5.99 1.69 5.40
C GLN A 38 5.17 0.88 6.43
N PHE A 39 5.08 -0.44 6.27
CA PHE A 39 4.40 -1.35 7.17
C PHE A 39 5.39 -2.38 7.73
N HIS A 40 5.03 -2.98 8.86
CA HIS A 40 5.75 -4.10 9.46
C HIS A 40 4.74 -5.15 9.94
N PRO A 41 5.11 -6.43 10.11
CA PRO A 41 4.21 -7.40 10.71
C PRO A 41 3.72 -6.88 12.08
N GLY A 42 2.43 -7.05 12.36
CA GLY A 42 1.76 -6.47 13.53
C GLY A 42 1.26 -5.04 13.35
N ALA A 43 1.58 -4.34 12.25
CA ALA A 43 1.04 -3.02 11.97
C ALA A 43 -0.49 -3.07 11.77
N ARG A 44 -1.20 -2.08 12.29
CA ARG A 44 -2.64 -1.87 12.03
C ARG A 44 -2.84 -1.07 10.77
N VAL A 45 -3.70 -1.58 9.90
CA VAL A 45 -4.01 -1.01 8.59
C VAL A 45 -5.51 -1.05 8.34
N SER A 46 -5.98 -0.16 7.48
CA SER A 46 -7.33 -0.18 6.91
C SER A 46 -7.27 -0.27 5.38
N PHE A 47 -8.31 -0.85 4.80
CA PHE A 47 -8.47 -1.03 3.36
C PHE A 47 -9.95 -1.13 3.00
N ASP A 48 -10.29 -0.92 1.74
CA ASP A 48 -11.68 -1.02 1.27
C ASP A 48 -11.94 -2.44 0.76
N SER A 49 -13.05 -3.03 1.19
CA SER A 49 -13.52 -4.31 0.68
C SER A 49 -14.07 -4.14 -0.75
N PRO A 50 -14.24 -5.24 -1.51
CA PRO A 50 -14.90 -5.18 -2.82
C PRO A 50 -16.34 -4.65 -2.77
N SER A 51 -17.01 -4.72 -1.61
CA SER A 51 -18.34 -4.15 -1.39
C SER A 51 -18.31 -2.66 -1.01
N GLY A 52 -17.13 -2.04 -0.93
CA GLY A 52 -16.94 -0.64 -0.54
C GLY A 52 -16.92 -0.39 0.97
N GLU A 53 -16.95 -1.44 1.79
CA GLU A 53 -16.86 -1.32 3.24
C GLU A 53 -15.40 -1.11 3.67
N ARG A 54 -15.16 -0.12 4.53
CA ARG A 54 -13.83 0.12 5.12
C ARG A 54 -13.55 -0.92 6.20
N LEU A 55 -12.65 -1.86 5.92
CA LEU A 55 -12.20 -2.86 6.87
C LEU A 55 -10.90 -2.45 7.56
N SER A 56 -10.70 -2.94 8.78
CA SER A 56 -9.46 -2.77 9.53
C SER A 56 -8.89 -4.13 9.92
N GLY A 57 -7.56 -4.22 9.91
CA GLY A 57 -6.85 -5.47 10.11
C GLY A 57 -5.39 -5.28 10.52
N THR A 58 -4.76 -6.40 10.86
CA THR A 58 -3.36 -6.48 11.25
C THR A 58 -2.56 -7.15 10.16
N VAL A 59 -1.43 -6.54 9.78
CA VAL A 59 -0.49 -7.13 8.82
C VAL A 59 0.12 -8.39 9.43
N MET A 60 -0.08 -9.54 8.78
CA MET A 60 0.49 -10.82 9.22
C MET A 60 1.81 -11.12 8.52
N LYS A 61 1.88 -10.91 7.21
CA LYS A 61 3.09 -11.16 6.42
C LYS A 61 3.11 -10.37 5.12
N PHE A 62 4.31 -10.20 4.58
CA PHE A 62 4.54 -9.69 3.23
C PHE A 62 4.75 -10.86 2.27
N ASN A 63 4.11 -10.81 1.11
CA ASN A 63 4.38 -11.67 -0.03
C ASN A 63 5.10 -10.83 -1.11
N ARG A 64 5.47 -11.45 -2.24
CA ARG A 64 6.20 -10.75 -3.32
C ARG A 64 5.47 -9.51 -3.88
N LYS A 65 4.12 -9.53 -3.94
CA LYS A 65 3.30 -8.43 -4.50
C LYS A 65 2.17 -7.95 -3.60
N THR A 66 1.89 -8.67 -2.52
CA THR A 66 0.71 -8.44 -1.68
C THR A 66 1.08 -8.52 -0.21
N VAL A 67 0.23 -7.96 0.63
CA VAL A 67 0.30 -8.07 2.08
C VAL A 67 -0.86 -8.93 2.54
N THR A 68 -0.57 -9.90 3.39
CA THR A 68 -1.62 -10.67 4.06
C THR A 68 -2.05 -9.92 5.31
N VAL A 69 -3.32 -9.53 5.36
CA VAL A 69 -3.95 -8.83 6.47
C VAL A 69 -5.00 -9.75 7.10
N VAL A 70 -5.04 -9.82 8.44
CA VAL A 70 -6.12 -10.47 9.18
C VAL A 70 -6.99 -9.41 9.81
N THR A 71 -8.28 -9.39 9.48
CA THR A 71 -9.26 -8.45 10.02
C THR A 71 -9.58 -8.76 11.47
N ASP A 72 -10.21 -7.82 12.17
CA ASP A 72 -10.68 -8.03 13.56
C ASP A 72 -11.74 -9.14 13.65
N THR A 73 -12.45 -9.40 12.55
CA THR A 73 -13.38 -10.53 12.38
C THR A 73 -12.67 -11.84 12.03
N SER A 74 -11.34 -11.91 12.18
CA SER A 74 -10.50 -13.08 11.89
C SER A 74 -10.49 -13.55 10.43
N GLN A 75 -10.92 -12.72 9.47
CA GLN A 75 -10.84 -13.03 8.05
C GLN A 75 -9.46 -12.69 7.48
N ARG A 76 -8.98 -13.47 6.52
CA ARG A 76 -7.67 -13.27 5.88
C ARG A 76 -7.83 -12.70 4.48
N TRP A 77 -7.10 -11.62 4.20
CA TRP A 77 -7.11 -10.91 2.93
C TRP A 77 -5.70 -10.77 2.37
N ASN A 78 -5.55 -10.92 1.05
CA ASN A 78 -4.32 -10.57 0.33
C ASN A 78 -4.57 -9.26 -0.43
N ILE A 79 -3.97 -8.17 0.04
CA ILE A 79 -4.23 -6.82 -0.46
C ILE A 79 -2.94 -6.24 -1.06
N SER A 80 -3.06 -5.45 -2.13
CA SER A 80 -1.93 -4.67 -2.64
C SER A 80 -1.48 -3.63 -1.60
N PRO A 81 -0.17 -3.46 -1.32
CA PRO A 81 0.31 -2.50 -0.33
C PRO A 81 -0.18 -1.06 -0.56
N HIS A 82 -0.39 -0.68 -1.82
CA HIS A 82 -0.87 0.65 -2.21
C HIS A 82 -2.32 0.92 -1.80
N LEU A 83 -3.11 -0.13 -1.54
CA LEU A 83 -4.51 -0.04 -1.07
C LEU A 83 -4.62 -0.03 0.46
N LEU A 84 -3.49 -0.18 1.17
CA LEU A 84 -3.46 -0.14 2.61
C LEU A 84 -3.24 1.29 3.10
N SER A 85 -3.99 1.69 4.11
CA SER A 85 -3.78 2.93 4.86
C SER A 85 -3.31 2.59 6.28
N PRO A 86 -2.21 3.18 6.79
CA PRO A 86 -1.78 2.96 8.17
C PRO A 86 -2.78 3.57 9.16
N ILE A 87 -3.18 2.81 10.17
CA ILE A 87 -3.95 3.33 11.29
C ILE A 87 -2.97 3.78 12.36
N LYS A 88 -2.69 5.09 12.43
CA LYS A 88 -1.94 5.65 13.57
C LYS A 88 -2.80 5.51 14.81
N LYS A 89 -2.31 4.78 15.83
CA LYS A 89 -2.88 4.90 17.18
C LYS A 89 -2.64 6.34 17.63
N VAL A 90 -3.66 7.18 17.56
CA VAL A 90 -3.68 8.43 18.32
C VAL A 90 -3.60 7.99 19.77
N GLN A 91 -2.50 8.31 20.47
CA GLN A 91 -2.45 8.13 21.92
C GLN A 91 -3.69 8.81 22.47
N ALA A 92 -4.49 8.11 23.28
CA ALA A 92 -5.65 8.69 23.94
C ALA A 92 -5.16 9.97 24.63
N GLY A 93 -5.51 11.13 24.03
CA GLY A 93 -5.09 12.42 24.55
C GLY A 93 -5.55 12.49 25.99
N THR A 94 -4.63 12.83 26.88
CA THR A 94 -4.94 13.11 28.28
C THR A 94 -6.16 14.03 28.31
N VAL A 95 -7.26 13.55 28.91
CA VAL A 95 -8.46 14.37 29.11
C VAL A 95 -8.03 15.54 29.99
N VAL A 96 -7.80 16.71 29.40
CA VAL A 96 -7.53 17.93 30.15
C VAL A 96 -8.87 18.41 30.67
N ASP A 97 -9.12 18.16 31.94
CA ASP A 97 -10.28 18.62 32.68
C ASP A 97 -10.23 20.15 32.78
N ILE A 98 -10.99 20.84 31.92
CA ILE A 98 -11.10 22.30 31.95
C ILE A 98 -12.03 22.66 33.11
N LYS A 99 -11.46 22.99 34.27
CA LYS A 99 -12.24 23.57 35.36
C LYS A 99 -12.85 24.91 34.91
N PRO A 100 -14.15 25.15 35.11
CA PRO A 100 -14.78 26.40 34.73
C PRO A 100 -14.28 27.53 35.63
N GLN A 101 -13.59 28.49 35.03
CA GLN A 101 -13.16 29.70 35.72
C GLN A 101 -14.35 30.65 35.88
N LYS A 102 -14.88 30.75 37.10
CA LYS A 102 -15.89 31.76 37.44
C LYS A 102 -15.29 33.14 37.24
N MET A 103 -15.86 33.93 36.33
CA MET A 103 -15.58 35.36 36.23
C MET A 103 -16.23 36.08 37.43
N LYS A 104 -15.46 36.95 38.07
CA LYS A 104 -15.92 37.90 39.08
C LYS A 104 -16.58 39.10 38.41
#